data_AF-Q2XNC5-F1
#
_entry.id   AF-Q2XNC5-F1
#
_cell.length_a   1.000
_cell.length_b   1.000
_cell.length_c   1.000
_cell.angle_alpha   90.00
_cell.angle_beta   90.00
_cell.angle_gamma   90.00
#
_symmetry.space_group_name_H-M   'P 1'
#
loop_
_entity.id
_entity.type
_entity.pdbx_description
1 polymer ?
#
loop_
_entity_poly.entity_id
_entity_poly.type
_entity_poly.pdbx_seq_one_letter_code
_entity_poly.pdbx_strand_id
1 'polypeptide(L)'
;KSPALNKGYNSFKKEHTNVSSPQKRGVCTRVGTMTPKKPNSALRKYARVRLTNGIEVTAYIPGIGHNLQEHSVVLIRGGRVKDLPGVRYHIVRGALD
;
A
#
# COMPACT_ATOMS: atom_id res chain seq x y z
N LYS A 1 -2.32 1.82 -12.97
CA LYS A 1 -3.73 1.95 -12.50
C LYS A 1 -3.84 1.35 -11.10
N SER A 2 -4.59 1.99 -10.20
CA SER A 2 -4.63 1.72 -8.76
C SER A 2 -6.07 1.45 -8.29
N PRO A 3 -6.63 0.26 -8.59
CA PRO A 3 -8.07 0.00 -8.46
C PRO A 3 -8.59 0.04 -7.03
N ALA A 4 -7.78 -0.29 -6.03
CA ALA A 4 -8.21 -0.31 -4.62
C ALA A 4 -8.49 1.10 -4.07
N LEU A 5 -7.92 2.14 -4.69
CA LEU A 5 -8.19 3.53 -4.30
C LEU A 5 -9.52 4.06 -4.86
N ASN A 6 -10.11 3.35 -5.83
CA ASN A 6 -11.40 3.70 -6.43
C ASN A 6 -12.62 3.10 -5.70
N LYS A 7 -12.38 2.36 -4.62
CA LYS A 7 -13.42 1.66 -3.86
C LYS A 7 -13.50 2.17 -2.43
N GLY A 8 -14.70 2.48 -1.96
CA GLY A 8 -15.04 2.67 -0.55
C GLY A 8 -15.69 1.43 0.04
N TYR A 9 -15.96 1.46 1.34
CA TYR A 9 -16.75 0.46 2.03
C TYR A 9 -17.72 1.16 2.99
N ASN A 10 -19.00 0.82 2.89
CA ASN A 10 -20.03 1.29 3.80
C ASN A 10 -20.26 0.21 4.86
N SER A 11 -19.90 0.49 6.10
CA SER A 11 -20.03 -0.45 7.22
C SER A 11 -21.48 -0.76 7.60
N PHE A 12 -22.40 0.21 7.44
CA PHE A 12 -23.81 0.03 7.79
C PHE A 12 -24.52 -0.91 6.82
N LYS A 13 -24.26 -0.75 5.52
CA LYS A 13 -24.86 -1.57 4.46
C LYS A 13 -24.02 -2.80 4.09
N LYS A 14 -22.79 -2.89 4.61
CA LYS A 14 -21.78 -3.92 4.28
C LYS A 14 -21.48 -4.03 2.77
N GLU A 15 -21.54 -2.91 2.06
CA GLU A 15 -21.39 -2.84 0.61
C GLU A 15 -20.17 -2.00 0.18
N HIS A 16 -19.56 -2.37 -0.94
CA HIS A 16 -18.49 -1.59 -1.55
C HIS A 16 -19.05 -0.47 -2.42
N THR A 17 -18.58 0.75 -2.20
CA THR A 17 -18.96 1.92 -2.99
C THR A 17 -17.88 2.29 -4.01
N ASN A 18 -18.24 3.00 -5.08
CA ASN A 18 -17.31 3.47 -6.11
C ASN A 18 -16.79 4.88 -5.82
N VAL A 19 -16.22 5.09 -4.62
CA VAL A 19 -15.65 6.39 -4.24
C VAL A 19 -14.17 6.40 -4.56
N SER A 20 -13.78 7.24 -5.52
CA SER A 20 -12.37 7.52 -5.83
C SER A 20 -11.75 8.40 -4.76
N SER A 21 -10.57 8.00 -4.29
CA SER A 21 -9.80 8.77 -3.32
C SER A 21 -8.35 8.86 -3.79
N PRO A 22 -7.69 10.03 -3.69
CA PRO A 22 -6.28 10.15 -4.07
C PRO A 22 -5.37 9.30 -3.16
N GLN A 23 -5.79 9.12 -1.91
CA GLN A 23 -5.08 8.38 -0.88
C GLN A 23 -6.10 7.64 0.00
N LYS A 24 -5.70 6.52 0.60
CA LYS A 24 -6.50 5.82 1.62
C LYS A 24 -5.60 5.39 2.77
N ARG A 25 -6.15 5.48 3.98
CA ARG A 25 -5.54 4.95 5.20
C ARG A 25 -5.60 3.42 5.19
N GLY A 26 -4.61 2.79 5.81
CA GLY A 26 -4.62 1.37 6.09
C GLY A 26 -3.69 1.01 7.24
N VAL A 27 -3.73 -0.25 7.64
CA VAL A 27 -2.88 -0.81 8.70
C VAL A 27 -1.91 -1.81 8.08
N CYS A 28 -0.63 -1.71 8.41
CA CYS A 28 0.40 -2.66 8.01
C CYS A 28 0.11 -4.03 8.64
N THR A 29 -0.03 -5.07 7.83
CA THR A 29 -0.17 -6.46 8.30
C THR A 29 1.17 -7.18 8.30
N ARG A 30 2.07 -6.81 7.39
CA ARG A 30 3.43 -7.36 7.32
C ARG A 30 4.37 -6.36 6.67
N VAL A 31 5.58 -6.23 7.20
CA VAL A 31 6.66 -5.45 6.60
C VAL A 31 7.79 -6.39 6.17
N GLY A 32 8.42 -6.15 5.02
CA GLY A 32 9.48 -7.01 4.53
C GLY A 32 10.17 -6.50 3.28
N THR A 33 11.00 -7.36 2.68
CA THR A 33 11.75 -7.05 1.45
C THR A 33 11.43 -8.03 0.33
N MET A 34 11.42 -7.54 -0.91
CA MET A 34 11.17 -8.34 -2.11
C MET A 34 12.22 -8.03 -3.18
N THR A 35 12.62 -9.06 -3.93
CA THR A 35 13.53 -8.93 -5.05
C THR A 35 12.79 -8.39 -6.29
N PRO A 36 13.40 -7.49 -7.06
CA PRO A 36 12.83 -7.00 -8.31
C PRO A 36 12.88 -8.08 -9.40
N LYS A 37 12.15 -7.85 -10.50
CA LYS A 37 12.30 -8.64 -11.72
C LYS A 37 13.71 -8.42 -12.30
N LYS A 38 14.27 -9.48 -12.90
CA LYS A 38 15.43 -9.37 -13.80
C LYS A 38 15.11 -8.29 -14.87
N PRO A 39 16.06 -7.43 -15.28
CA PRO A 39 17.52 -7.51 -15.11
C PRO A 39 18.06 -6.87 -13.83
N ASN A 40 17.23 -6.18 -13.05
CA ASN A 40 17.69 -5.41 -11.90
C ASN A 40 17.97 -6.32 -10.70
N SER A 41 18.95 -5.94 -9.87
CA SER A 41 19.26 -6.59 -8.59
C SER A 41 19.14 -5.57 -7.45
N ALA A 42 18.35 -5.89 -6.42
CA ALA A 42 18.20 -5.09 -5.19
C ALA A 42 17.31 -5.84 -4.18
N LEU A 43 17.27 -5.37 -2.94
CA LEU A 43 16.21 -5.67 -1.98
C LEU A 43 15.30 -4.44 -1.85
N ARG A 44 14.05 -4.54 -2.31
CA ARG A 44 13.07 -3.46 -2.23
C ARG A 44 12.17 -3.67 -1.02
N LYS A 45 12.03 -2.66 -0.18
CA LYS A 45 11.18 -2.69 1.02
C LYS A 45 9.71 -2.54 0.62
N TYR A 46 8.84 -3.36 1.20
CA TYR A 46 7.41 -3.32 0.98
C TYR A 46 6.65 -3.56 2.28
N ALA A 47 5.40 -3.13 2.30
CA ALA A 47 4.44 -3.50 3.32
C ALA A 47 3.19 -4.10 2.67
N ARG A 48 2.65 -5.14 3.30
CA ARG A 48 1.26 -5.56 3.13
C ARG A 48 0.40 -4.66 4.01
N VAL A 49 -0.63 -4.07 3.42
CA VAL A 49 -1.47 -3.10 4.09
C VAL A 49 -2.93 -3.45 3.83
N ARG A 50 -3.71 -3.50 4.90
CA ARG A 50 -5.16 -3.62 4.85
C ARG A 50 -5.77 -2.23 4.86
N LEU A 51 -6.43 -1.85 3.77
CA LEU A 51 -7.06 -0.54 3.64
C LEU A 51 -8.38 -0.46 4.43
N THR A 52 -8.86 0.75 4.68
CA THR A 52 -10.16 0.99 5.32
C THR A 52 -11.36 0.38 4.57
N ASN A 53 -11.22 0.10 3.28
CA ASN A 53 -12.23 -0.58 2.49
C ASN A 53 -12.17 -2.13 2.60
N GLY A 54 -11.30 -2.66 3.46
CA GLY A 54 -11.12 -4.10 3.69
C GLY A 54 -10.21 -4.79 2.68
N ILE A 55 -9.78 -4.12 1.61
CA ILE A 55 -8.94 -4.70 0.56
C ILE A 55 -7.48 -4.71 1.03
N GLU A 56 -6.83 -5.85 0.87
CA GLU A 56 -5.40 -5.99 1.12
C GLU A 56 -4.58 -5.64 -0.12
N VAL A 57 -3.56 -4.80 0.07
CA VAL A 57 -2.68 -4.35 -0.99
C VAL A 57 -1.21 -4.47 -0.58
N THR A 58 -0.33 -4.62 -1.57
CA THR A 58 1.12 -4.44 -1.39
C THR A 58 1.50 -3.02 -1.76
N ALA A 59 2.16 -2.33 -0.84
CA ALA A 59 2.66 -0.98 -1.05
C ALA A 59 4.18 -0.94 -0.89
N TYR A 60 4.83 -0.18 -1.76
CA TYR A 60 6.26 0.09 -1.69
C TYR A 60 6.56 1.12 -0.59
N ILE A 61 7.64 0.91 0.14
CA ILE A 61 8.13 1.85 1.15
C ILE A 61 9.27 2.65 0.52
N PRO A 62 9.06 3.95 0.20
CA PRO A 62 10.10 4.78 -0.38
C PRO A 62 11.09 5.25 0.69
N GLY A 63 12.30 5.61 0.25
CA GLY A 63 13.39 6.07 1.11
C GLY A 63 14.38 4.97 1.48
N ILE A 64 15.52 5.38 2.05
CA ILE A 64 16.60 4.48 2.46
C ILE A 64 16.23 3.76 3.77
N GLY A 65 15.64 4.47 4.73
CA GLY A 65 15.21 3.96 6.04
C GLY A 65 13.71 4.10 6.27
N HIS A 66 13.18 3.33 7.24
CA HIS A 66 11.79 3.40 7.68
C HIS A 66 11.66 2.83 9.11
N ASN A 67 10.69 3.35 9.87
CA ASN A 67 10.33 2.88 11.22
C ASN A 67 9.03 2.06 11.25
N LEU A 68 8.50 1.66 10.08
CA LEU A 68 7.23 0.94 10.03
C LEU A 68 7.38 -0.45 10.61
N GLN A 69 6.45 -0.81 11.49
CA GLN A 69 6.33 -2.13 12.08
C GLN A 69 5.01 -2.77 11.64
N GLU A 70 4.78 -4.00 12.08
CA GLU A 70 3.44 -4.57 11.99
C GLU A 70 2.46 -3.74 12.81
N HIS A 71 1.23 -3.62 12.33
CA HIS A 71 0.15 -2.81 12.91
C HIS A 71 0.33 -1.28 12.85
N SER A 72 1.43 -0.76 12.28
CA SER A 72 1.55 0.68 12.01
C SER A 72 0.46 1.19 11.06
N VAL A 73 -0.06 2.39 11.34
CA VAL A 73 -1.11 3.03 10.54
C VAL A 73 -0.47 3.89 9.46
N VAL A 74 -0.74 3.58 8.20
CA VAL A 74 -0.10 4.22 7.05
C VAL A 74 -1.09 4.85 6.09
N LEU A 75 -0.62 5.86 5.36
CA LEU A 75 -1.34 6.47 4.26
C LEU A 75 -0.76 5.96 2.93
N ILE A 76 -1.61 5.48 2.04
CA ILE A 76 -1.20 4.92 0.74
C ILE A 76 -1.67 5.81 -0.39
N ARG A 77 -0.79 6.02 -1.37
CA ARG A 77 -1.10 6.64 -2.66
C ARG A 77 -0.93 5.66 -3.83
N GLY A 78 -1.55 6.03 -4.96
CA GLY A 78 -1.36 5.32 -6.22
C GLY A 78 0.06 5.50 -6.76
N GLY A 79 0.56 4.50 -7.47
CA GLY A 79 1.87 4.56 -8.12
C GLY A 79 2.42 3.16 -8.30
N ARG A 80 2.63 2.73 -9.54
CA ARG A 80 3.18 1.40 -9.83
C ARG A 80 4.70 1.43 -9.78
N VAL A 81 5.30 0.57 -8.98
CA VAL A 81 6.73 0.28 -9.07
C VAL A 81 6.92 -0.66 -10.26
N LYS A 82 7.67 -0.22 -11.28
CA LYS A 82 7.88 -1.01 -12.50
C LYS A 82 8.65 -2.31 -12.22
N ASP A 83 9.62 -2.23 -11.31
CA ASP A 83 10.55 -3.31 -10.98
C ASP A 83 9.89 -4.48 -10.23
N LEU A 84 8.84 -4.22 -9.45
CA LEU A 84 8.25 -5.21 -8.56
C LEU A 84 6.94 -5.80 -9.12
N PRO A 85 6.78 -7.13 -9.17
CA PRO A 85 5.51 -7.73 -9.51
C PRO A 85 4.45 -7.42 -8.44
N GLY A 86 3.24 -7.08 -8.85
CA GLY A 86 2.10 -6.89 -7.94
C GLY A 86 2.09 -5.60 -7.12
N VAL A 87 3.21 -4.86 -7.01
CA VAL A 87 3.28 -3.63 -6.20
C VAL A 87 2.82 -2.42 -7.00
N ARG A 88 1.57 -2.01 -6.75
CA ARG A 88 0.87 -0.94 -7.50
C ARG A 88 0.63 0.34 -6.68
N TYR A 89 1.15 0.38 -5.47
CA TYR A 89 0.92 1.43 -4.50
C TYR A 89 2.20 1.83 -3.79
N HIS A 90 2.22 3.05 -3.25
CA HIS A 90 3.33 3.59 -2.45
C HIS A 90 2.79 4.09 -1.13
N ILE A 91 3.55 3.90 -0.06
CA ILE A 91 3.29 4.55 1.22
C ILE A 91 3.73 6.02 1.14
N VAL A 92 2.89 6.91 1.63
CA VAL A 92 3.21 8.32 1.84
C VAL A 92 3.95 8.45 3.16
N ARG A 93 5.17 9.00 3.13
CA ARG A 93 6.02 9.16 4.32
C ARG A 93 5.63 10.41 5.09
N GLY A 94 5.69 10.35 6.42
CA GLY A 94 5.50 11.51 7.31
C GLY A 94 4.08 12.09 7.35
N ALA A 95 3.10 11.41 6.74
CA ALA A 95 1.70 11.84 6.76
C ALA A 95 0.90 11.18 7.90
N LEU A 96 1.25 9.94 8.22
CA LEU A 96 0.81 9.18 9.39
C LEU A 96 2.07 8.52 10.00
N ASP A 97 1.87 7.62 10.97
CA ASP A 97 2.91 6.90 11.70
C ASP A 97 3.91 6.15 10.79
#